data_AF-A0A6L6U4L2-F1
#
_entry.id   AF-A0A6L6U4L2-F1
#
_cell.length_a   1.000
_cell.length_b   1.000
_cell.length_c   1.000
_cell.angle_alpha   90.00
_cell.angle_beta   90.00
_cell.angle_gamma   90.00
#
_symmetry.space_group_name_H-M   'P 1'
#
loop_
_entity.id
_entity.type
_entity.pdbx_description
1 polymer ?
#
loop_
_entity_poly.entity_id
_entity_poly.type
_entity_poly.pdbx_seq_one_letter_code
_entity_poly.pdbx_strand_id
1 'polypeptide(L)'
;MKILLTIITLFIISTSNAQLMAEDDQLHFAVGATISATSYALIYSKTKNSKKAFWYSLGLSTLAGLSKEIYDGYIISGKFDSDEAAYTVLGGFVASYTFNIFTRQKKKPELQDEELPEN
;
A
#
# COMPACT_ATOMS: atom_id res chain seq x y z
N MET A 1 4.30 -4.74 24.23
CA MET A 1 4.22 -4.33 22.81
C MET A 1 2.83 -3.90 22.37
N LYS A 2 1.75 -4.63 22.70
CA LYS A 2 0.38 -4.29 22.28
C LYS A 2 -0.08 -2.89 22.71
N ILE A 3 0.17 -2.51 23.97
CA ILE A 3 -0.22 -1.19 24.52
C ILE A 3 0.48 -0.03 23.80
N LEU A 4 1.79 -0.15 23.55
CA LEU A 4 2.56 0.86 22.81
C LEU A 4 1.99 1.05 21.38
N LEU A 5 1.66 -0.06 20.72
CA LEU A 5 1.09 -0.06 19.37
C LEU A 5 -0.29 0.61 19.36
N THR A 6 -1.13 0.34 20.37
CA THR A 6 -2.43 0.99 20.54
C THR A 6 -2.31 2.50 20.77
N ILE A 7 -1.34 2.95 21.58
CA ILE A 7 -1.09 4.37 21.85
C ILE A 7 -0.63 5.09 20.56
N ILE A 8 0.27 4.47 19.79
CA ILE A 8 0.73 5.01 18.50
C ILE A 8 -0.45 5.17 17.53
N THR A 9 -1.33 4.16 17.44
CA THR A 9 -2.52 4.24 16.57
C THR A 9 -3.47 5.36 16.99
N LEU A 10 -3.75 5.51 18.29
CA LEU A 10 -4.64 6.58 18.79
C LEU A 10 -4.05 7.97 18.55
N PHE A 11 -2.73 8.12 18.69
CA PHE A 11 -2.04 9.38 18.42
C PHE A 11 -2.14 9.79 16.94
N ILE A 12 -1.92 8.85 16.02
CA ILE A 12 -2.02 9.10 14.56
C ILE A 12 -3.44 9.54 14.18
N ILE A 13 -4.47 8.87 14.71
CA ILE A 13 -5.88 9.21 14.44
C ILE A 13 -6.21 10.61 14.99
N SER A 14 -5.74 10.95 16.20
CA SER A 14 -5.99 12.26 16.81
C SER A 14 -5.32 13.43 16.09
N THR A 15 -4.27 13.18 15.31
CA THR A 15 -3.55 14.21 14.53
C THR A 15 -4.01 14.33 13.09
N SER A 16 -4.97 13.51 12.67
CA SER A 16 -5.49 13.54 11.30
C SER A 16 -6.41 14.75 11.13
N ASN A 17 -5.86 15.84 10.58
CA ASN A 17 -6.67 16.88 9.98
C ASN A 17 -7.35 16.27 8.76
N ALA A 18 -8.65 16.00 8.83
CA ALA A 18 -9.48 15.54 7.70
C ALA A 18 -9.70 16.65 6.66
N GLN A 19 -8.69 17.49 6.44
CA GLN A 19 -8.71 18.55 5.44
C GLN A 19 -9.00 17.91 4.10
N LEU A 20 -10.06 18.39 3.44
CA LEU A 20 -10.40 18.05 2.07
C LEU A 20 -9.12 18.22 1.24
N MET A 21 -8.54 17.09 0.83
CA MET A 21 -7.41 17.06 -0.10
C MET A 21 -7.76 17.95 -1.29
N ALA A 22 -6.80 18.73 -1.78
CA ALA A 22 -7.02 19.48 -3.02
C ALA A 22 -7.45 18.51 -4.13
N GLU A 23 -8.29 18.97 -5.06
CA GLU A 23 -8.84 18.11 -6.11
C GLU A 23 -7.74 17.36 -6.89
N ASP A 24 -6.59 18.02 -7.06
CA ASP A 24 -5.40 17.44 -7.70
C ASP A 24 -4.76 16.32 -6.86
N ASP A 25 -4.55 16.54 -5.56
CA ASP A 25 -4.04 15.53 -4.63
C ASP A 25 -4.92 14.26 -4.61
N GLN A 26 -6.25 14.44 -4.71
CA GLN A 26 -7.20 13.32 -4.79
C GLN A 26 -7.02 12.52 -6.07
N LEU A 27 -6.75 13.19 -7.19
CA LEU A 27 -6.49 12.53 -8.47
C LEU A 27 -5.20 11.70 -8.39
N HIS A 28 -4.13 12.26 -7.84
CA HIS A 28 -2.86 11.56 -7.62
C HIS A 28 -3.03 10.30 -6.77
N PHE A 29 -3.76 10.43 -5.66
CA PHE A 29 -4.12 9.29 -4.82
C PHE A 29 -4.93 8.24 -5.59
N ALA A 30 -5.96 8.65 -6.33
CA ALA A 30 -6.81 7.75 -7.10
C ALA A 30 -6.05 7.02 -8.21
N VAL A 31 -5.13 7.70 -8.90
CA VAL A 31 -4.26 7.12 -9.92
C VAL A 31 -3.36 6.07 -9.29
N GLY A 32 -2.69 6.40 -8.17
CA GLY A 32 -1.87 5.45 -7.42
C GLY A 32 -2.64 4.20 -7.02
N ALA A 33 -3.83 4.39 -6.44
CA ALA A 33 -4.72 3.31 -6.03
C ALA A 33 -5.15 2.43 -7.22
N THR A 34 -5.48 3.03 -8.36
CA THR A 34 -5.92 2.32 -9.57
C THR A 34 -4.79 1.49 -10.19
N ILE A 35 -3.59 2.06 -10.29
CA ILE A 35 -2.39 1.36 -10.79
C ILE A 35 -2.08 0.16 -9.90
N SER A 36 -2.05 0.36 -8.58
CA SER A 36 -1.79 -0.72 -7.64
C SER A 36 -2.89 -1.78 -7.65
N ALA A 37 -4.18 -1.42 -7.64
CA ALA A 37 -5.27 -2.41 -7.65
C ALA A 37 -5.22 -3.29 -8.90
N THR A 38 -5.05 -2.67 -10.07
CA THR A 38 -5.00 -3.38 -11.36
C THR A 38 -3.77 -4.30 -11.42
N SER A 39 -2.59 -3.78 -11.09
CA SER A 39 -1.37 -4.58 -11.08
C SER A 39 -1.39 -5.69 -10.02
N TYR A 40 -1.96 -5.43 -8.84
CA TYR A 40 -2.15 -6.44 -7.79
C TYR A 40 -3.02 -7.59 -8.32
N ALA A 41 -4.18 -7.27 -8.89
CA ALA A 41 -5.10 -8.26 -9.41
C ALA A 41 -4.44 -9.13 -10.49
N LEU A 42 -3.72 -8.50 -11.44
CA LEU A 42 -3.00 -9.21 -12.49
C LEU A 42 -1.90 -10.12 -11.92
N ILE A 43 -1.05 -9.62 -11.04
CA ILE A 43 0.07 -10.38 -10.48
C ILE A 43 -0.43 -11.50 -9.57
N TYR A 44 -1.44 -11.24 -8.74
CA TYR A 44 -2.05 -12.25 -7.90
C TYR A 44 -2.73 -13.33 -8.74
N SER A 45 -3.43 -12.96 -9.84
CA SER A 45 -4.07 -13.94 -10.71
C SER A 45 -3.09 -14.96 -11.28
N LYS A 46 -1.87 -14.52 -11.63
CA LYS A 46 -0.81 -15.36 -12.22
C LYS A 46 0.04 -16.09 -11.18
N THR A 47 0.40 -15.43 -10.09
CA THR A 47 1.37 -15.97 -9.11
C THR A 47 0.70 -16.64 -7.92
N LYS A 48 -0.58 -16.34 -7.66
CA LYS A 48 -1.33 -16.72 -6.45
C LYS A 48 -0.61 -16.38 -5.14
N ASN A 49 0.32 -15.41 -5.18
CA ASN A 49 1.16 -15.03 -4.05
C ASN A 49 0.87 -13.58 -3.65
N SER A 50 0.17 -13.40 -2.53
CA SER A 50 -0.25 -12.08 -2.05
C SER A 50 0.92 -11.17 -1.68
N LYS A 51 2.05 -11.74 -1.20
CA LYS A 51 3.26 -10.99 -0.86
C LYS A 51 3.95 -10.44 -2.11
N LYS A 52 4.07 -11.25 -3.17
CA LYS A 52 4.60 -10.79 -4.47
C LYS A 52 3.69 -9.75 -5.09
N ALA A 53 2.38 -10.03 -5.13
CA ALA A 53 1.40 -9.09 -5.66
C ALA A 53 1.47 -7.73 -4.94
N PHE A 54 1.56 -7.72 -3.61
CA PHE A 54 1.71 -6.50 -2.82
C PHE A 54 2.95 -5.68 -3.20
N TRP A 55 4.14 -6.27 -3.14
CA TRP A 55 5.38 -5.49 -3.36
C TRP A 55 5.51 -4.98 -4.80
N TYR A 56 5.09 -5.78 -5.77
CA TYR A 56 5.17 -5.38 -7.17
C TYR A 56 4.14 -4.30 -7.52
N SER A 57 2.91 -4.42 -7.03
CA SER A 57 1.87 -3.41 -7.27
C SER A 57 2.16 -2.08 -6.59
N LEU A 58 2.68 -2.12 -5.36
CA LEU A 58 3.17 -0.94 -4.66
C LEU A 58 4.33 -0.30 -5.43
N GLY A 59 5.36 -1.09 -5.76
CA GLY A 59 6.52 -0.61 -6.51
C GLY A 59 6.14 0.01 -7.87
N LEU A 60 5.20 -0.59 -8.61
CA LEU A 60 4.72 -0.06 -9.89
C LEU A 60 4.05 1.31 -9.73
N SER A 61 3.17 1.48 -8.72
CA SER A 61 2.51 2.77 -8.45
C SER A 61 3.51 3.85 -8.03
N THR A 62 4.50 3.50 -7.20
CA THR A 62 5.56 4.41 -6.77
C THR A 62 6.43 4.84 -7.94
N LEU A 63 6.85 3.89 -8.78
CA LEU A 63 7.63 4.20 -9.98
C LEU A 63 6.84 5.08 -10.94
N ALA A 64 5.54 4.84 -11.11
CA ALA A 64 4.69 5.68 -11.96
C ALA A 64 4.61 7.13 -11.45
N GLY A 65 4.37 7.32 -10.14
CA GLY A 65 4.34 8.65 -9.52
C GLY A 65 5.68 9.38 -9.64
N LEU A 66 6.78 8.73 -9.26
CA LEU A 66 8.12 9.31 -9.37
C LEU A 66 8.50 9.63 -10.83
N SER A 67 8.12 8.78 -11.79
CA SER A 67 8.43 9.01 -13.20
C SER A 67 7.72 10.25 -13.75
N LYS A 68 6.48 10.53 -13.31
CA LYS A 68 5.75 11.75 -13.65
C LYS A 68 6.46 12.99 -13.10
N GLU A 69 6.78 12.99 -11.81
CA GLU A 69 7.46 14.13 -11.17
C GLU A 69 8.85 14.41 -11.76
N ILE A 70 9.60 13.36 -12.10
CA ILE A 70 10.89 13.52 -12.79
C ILE A 70 10.64 14.14 -14.18
N TYR A 71 9.69 13.63 -14.94
CA TYR A 71 9.39 14.14 -16.28
C TYR A 71 8.96 15.62 -16.23
N ASP A 72 8.06 15.98 -15.33
CA ASP A 72 7.53 17.34 -15.17
C ASP A 72 8.60 18.30 -14.63
N GLY A 73 9.42 17.85 -13.70
CA GLY A 73 10.55 18.59 -13.14
C GLY A 73 11.66 18.87 -14.15
N TYR A 74 11.85 18.00 -15.16
CA TYR A 74 12.83 18.22 -16.22
C TYR A 74 12.29 19.01 -17.43
N ILE A 75 10.99 18.90 -17.75
CA ILE A 75 10.44 19.38 -19.04
C ILE A 75 9.45 20.53 -18.92
N ILE A 76 8.57 20.57 -17.91
CA ILE A 76 7.37 21.44 -17.94
C ILE A 76 7.49 22.65 -17.01
N SER A 77 7.86 22.44 -15.74
CA SER A 77 7.74 23.49 -14.70
C SER A 77 9.01 23.73 -13.88
N GLY A 78 10.02 22.85 -13.99
CA GLY A 78 11.31 23.00 -13.30
C GLY A 78 11.26 22.73 -11.79
N LYS A 79 10.12 22.27 -11.25
CA LYS A 79 9.96 21.89 -9.85
C LYS A 79 9.45 20.46 -9.75
N PHE A 80 10.19 19.67 -8.99
CA PHE A 80 9.75 18.35 -8.55
C PHE A 80 8.72 18.54 -7.43
N ASP A 81 7.47 18.13 -7.64
CA ASP A 81 6.45 18.19 -6.59
C ASP A 81 6.46 16.87 -5.80
N SER A 82 7.09 16.91 -4.62
CA SER A 82 7.17 15.73 -3.77
C SER A 82 5.80 15.31 -3.22
N ASP A 83 4.83 16.22 -3.16
CA ASP A 83 3.55 15.98 -2.53
C ASP A 83 2.66 15.14 -3.46
N GLU A 84 2.65 15.45 -4.77
CA GLU A 84 1.96 14.66 -5.81
C GLU A 84 2.47 13.21 -5.90
N ALA A 85 3.80 13.03 -5.85
CA ALA A 85 4.40 11.69 -5.74
C ALA A 85 4.00 10.98 -4.45
N ALA A 86 3.98 11.69 -3.32
CA ALA A 86 3.60 11.12 -2.03
C ALA A 86 2.14 10.64 -2.05
N TYR A 87 1.21 11.44 -2.56
CA TYR A 87 -0.19 11.04 -2.69
C TYR A 87 -0.38 9.84 -3.61
N THR A 88 0.36 9.78 -4.71
CA THR A 88 0.36 8.61 -5.61
C THR A 88 0.85 7.34 -4.90
N VAL A 89 1.93 7.43 -4.12
CA VAL A 89 2.45 6.32 -3.32
C VAL A 89 1.46 5.90 -2.24
N LEU A 90 0.83 6.86 -1.55
CA LEU A 90 -0.16 6.59 -0.51
C LEU A 90 -1.39 5.88 -1.07
N GLY A 91 -1.90 6.32 -2.21
CA GLY A 91 -3.00 5.66 -2.91
C GLY A 91 -2.65 4.22 -3.29
N GLY A 92 -1.45 4.03 -3.85
CA GLY A 92 -0.94 2.72 -4.20
C GLY A 92 -0.78 1.79 -2.99
N PHE A 93 -0.28 2.31 -1.87
CA PHE A 93 -0.17 1.58 -0.61
C PHE A 93 -1.53 1.16 -0.07
N VAL A 94 -2.50 2.08 0.00
CA VAL A 94 -3.85 1.80 0.51
C VAL A 94 -4.51 0.70 -0.31
N ALA A 95 -4.48 0.80 -1.64
CA ALA A 95 -5.04 -0.23 -2.53
C ALA A 95 -4.32 -1.58 -2.37
N SER A 96 -2.98 -1.60 -2.47
CA SER A 96 -2.19 -2.83 -2.36
C SER A 96 -2.40 -3.53 -1.01
N TYR A 97 -2.44 -2.76 0.08
CA TYR A 97 -2.65 -3.27 1.42
C TYR A 97 -4.07 -3.84 1.59
N THR A 98 -5.08 -3.14 1.09
CA THR A 98 -6.47 -3.59 1.09
C THR A 98 -6.59 -4.95 0.40
N PHE A 99 -6.09 -5.08 -0.84
CA PHE A 99 -6.11 -6.34 -1.57
C PHE A 99 -5.31 -7.44 -0.85
N ASN A 100 -4.17 -7.11 -0.24
CA ASN A 100 -3.38 -8.07 0.52
C ASN A 100 -4.13 -8.61 1.75
N ILE A 101 -4.93 -7.80 2.45
CA ILE A 101 -5.77 -8.29 3.55
C ILE A 101 -6.77 -9.33 3.03
N PHE A 102 -7.46 -9.04 1.93
CA PHE A 102 -8.52 -9.92 1.41
C PHE A 102 -8.00 -11.19 0.71
N THR A 103 -6.77 -11.15 0.18
CA THR A 103 -6.19 -12.29 -0.56
C THR A 103 -5.20 -13.12 0.26
N ARG A 104 -4.74 -12.61 1.41
CA ARG A 104 -3.88 -13.36 2.33
C ARG A 104 -4.71 -14.43 3.03
N GLN A 105 -4.53 -15.68 2.59
CA GLN A 105 -5.11 -16.82 3.29
C GLN A 105 -4.59 -16.86 4.74
N LYS A 106 -5.50 -17.05 5.70
CA LYS A 106 -5.12 -17.34 7.09
C LYS A 106 -4.38 -18.68 7.08
N LYS A 107 -3.11 -18.70 7.50
CA LYS A 107 -2.47 -19.97 7.83
C LYS A 107 -3.36 -20.63 8.90
N LYS A 108 -3.87 -21.84 8.62
CA LYS A 108 -4.42 -22.67 9.70
C LYS A 108 -3.30 -22.81 10.73
N PRO A 109 -3.55 -22.57 12.03
CA PRO A 109 -2.59 -23.01 13.03
C PRO A 109 -2.40 -24.51 12.78
N GLU A 110 -1.17 -24.94 12.53
CA GLU A 110 -0.82 -26.35 12.71
C GLU A 110 -1.30 -26.67 14.12
N LEU A 111 -2.29 -27.56 14.21
CA LEU A 111 -2.56 -28.29 15.44
C LEU A 111 -1.21 -28.87 15.80
N GLN A 112 -0.60 -28.36 16.88
CA GLN A 112 0.54 -29.00 17.49
C GLN A 112 0.07 -30.41 17.75
N ASP A 113 0.69 -31.37 17.06
CA ASP A 113 0.47 -32.79 17.29
C ASP A 113 0.70 -33.04 18.78
N GLU A 114 -0.43 -33.16 19.47
CA GLU A 114 -0.57 -33.65 20.82
C GLU A 114 -0.36 -35.17 20.75
N GLU A 115 0.32 -35.73 21.77
CA GLU A 115 0.54 -37.16 22.06
C GLU A 115 1.82 -37.80 21.44
N LEU A 116 2.76 -38.41 22.18
CA LEU A 116 2.70 -39.15 23.44
C LEU A 116 4.03 -39.04 24.24
N PRO A 117 4.03 -39.06 25.59
CA PRO A 117 5.20 -39.46 26.35
C PRO A 117 5.42 -40.98 26.20
N GLU A 118 6.62 -41.39 25.77
CA GLU A 118 7.06 -42.78 25.87
C GLU A 118 7.23 -43.16 27.34
N ASN A 119 6.58 -44.25 27.74
CA ASN A 119 6.71 -44.90 29.05
C ASN A 119 7.90 -45.86 29.04
#